data_AF-A0A3D6C5Q4-F1
#
_entry.id   AF-A0A3D6C5Q4-F1
#
_cell.length_a   1.000
_cell.length_b   1.000
_cell.length_c   1.000
_cell.angle_alpha   90.00
_cell.angle_beta   90.00
_cell.angle_gamma   90.00
#
_symmetry.space_group_name_H-M   'P 1'
#
loop_
_entity.id
_entity.type
_entity.pdbx_description
1 polymer ?
#
loop_
_entity_poly.entity_id
_entity_poly.type
_entity_poly.pdbx_seq_one_letter_code
_entity_poly.pdbx_strand_id
1 'polypeptide(L)' 'MNQVTILGVDISSGTMITGPFDLFHLAGRLWNGIFGLKESPCFSVEIVNSDLKPIQCTGALSILPHRTLDQVDCTDLIL' A
#
# COMPACT_ATOMS: atom_id res chain seq x y z
N MET A 1 7.54 -10.35 8.85
CA MET A 1 6.36 -9.53 8.53
C MET A 1 6.14 -9.70 7.04
N ASN A 2 4.95 -10.08 6.59
CA ASN A 2 4.75 -10.40 5.19
C ASN A 2 4.77 -9.11 4.35
N GLN A 3 5.42 -9.17 3.20
CA GLN A 3 5.59 -8.05 2.28
C GLN A 3 4.45 -8.03 1.26
N VAL A 4 3.77 -6.90 1.15
CA VAL A 4 2.67 -6.68 0.20
C VAL A 4 3.03 -5.49 -0.68
N THR A 5 3.03 -5.70 -1.99
CA THR A 5 3.30 -4.64 -2.98
C THR A 5 2.05 -4.37 -3.79
N ILE A 6 1.59 -3.12 -3.79
CA ILE A 6 0.44 -2.66 -4.57
C ILE A 6 0.99 -1.96 -5.82
N LEU A 7 0.67 -2.49 -7.00
CA LEU A 7 1.06 -1.90 -8.27
C LEU A 7 0.10 -0.78 -8.66
N GLY A 8 0.60 0.45 -8.62
CA GLY A 8 -0.12 1.62 -9.09
C GLY A 8 -0.07 1.77 -10.60
N VAL A 9 -1.25 1.81 -11.23
CA VAL A 9 -1.42 2.07 -12.67
C VAL A 9 -2.35 3.27 -12.85
N ASP A 10 -2.05 4.14 -13.82
CA ASP A 10 -2.90 5.28 -14.14
C ASP A 10 -4.33 4.84 -14.49
N ILE A 11 -5.30 5.72 -14.21
CA ILE A 11 -6.74 5.52 -14.41
C ILE A 11 -7.31 4.42 -13.48
N SER A 12 -6.53 3.88 -12.54
CA SER A 12 -7.04 3.03 -11.47
C SER A 12 -8.01 3.79 -10.55
N SER A 13 -8.95 3.07 -9.95
CA SER A 13 -9.76 3.64 -8.87
C SER A 13 -8.88 3.81 -7.64
N GLY A 14 -8.91 4.98 -6.99
CA GLY A 14 -8.14 5.23 -5.77
C GLY A 14 -8.38 4.18 -4.69
N THR A 15 -9.61 3.68 -4.58
CA THR A 15 -9.99 2.64 -3.59
C THR A 15 -9.36 1.28 -3.87
N MET A 16 -9.00 0.98 -5.12
CA MET A 16 -8.27 -0.24 -5.47
C MET A 16 -6.83 -0.20 -4.97
N ILE A 17 -6.28 1.00 -4.73
CA ILE A 17 -4.95 1.18 -4.16
C ILE A 17 -5.07 1.36 -2.64
N THR A 18 -5.83 2.35 -2.18
CA THR A 18 -5.88 2.70 -0.75
C THR A 18 -6.66 1.68 0.08
N GLY A 19 -7.65 0.99 -0.49
CA GLY A 19 -8.43 -0.02 0.22
C GLY A 19 -7.56 -1.19 0.70
N PRO A 20 -6.85 -1.90 -0.20
CA PRO A 20 -5.90 -2.92 0.22
C PRO A 20 -4.77 -2.37 1.08
N PHE A 21 -4.26 -1.16 0.77
CA PHE A 21 -3.22 -0.53 1.57
C PHE A 21 -3.63 -0.40 3.03
N ASP A 22 -4.78 0.21 3.29
CA ASP A 22 -5.31 0.39 4.65
C ASP A 22 -5.58 -0.95 5.32
N LEU A 23 -6.19 -1.91 4.61
CA LEU A 23 -6.52 -3.23 5.16
C LEU A 23 -5.27 -3.93 5.70
N PHE A 24 -4.20 -4.02 4.91
CA PHE A 24 -2.97 -4.69 5.32
C PHE A 24 -2.19 -3.87 6.34
N HIS A 25 -2.12 -2.55 6.18
CA HIS A 25 -1.40 -1.69 7.10
C HIS A 25 -1.99 -1.74 8.52
N LEU A 26 -3.32 -1.76 8.62
CA LEU A 26 -4.05 -1.72 9.88
C LEU A 26 -4.15 -3.08 10.58
N ALA A 27 -3.85 -4.19 9.90
CA ALA A 27 -3.87 -5.52 10.48
C ALA A 27 -2.85 -5.65 11.63
N GLY A 28 -3.36 -5.93 12.83
CA GLY A 28 -2.57 -5.97 14.06
C GLY A 28 -2.16 -4.59 14.61
N ARG A 29 -2.59 -3.49 13.98
CA ARG A 29 -2.40 -2.12 14.48
C ARG A 29 -3.68 -1.50 15.00
N LEU A 30 -4.73 -1.42 14.18
CA LEU A 30 -5.91 -0.59 14.47
C LEU A 30 -6.58 -0.95 15.79
N TRP A 31 -6.91 -2.22 15.99
CA TRP A 31 -7.55 -2.68 17.22
C TRP A 31 -6.65 -2.42 18.43
N ASN A 32 -5.38 -2.79 18.34
CA ASN A 32 -4.44 -2.60 19.44
C ASN A 32 -4.29 -1.12 19.80
N GLY A 33 -4.18 -0.24 18.80
CA GLY A 33 -4.13 1.21 18.99
C GLY A 33 -5.38 1.77 19.68
N ILE A 34 -6.58 1.35 19.25
CA ILE A 34 -7.86 1.78 19.86
C ILE A 34 -7.91 1.43 21.35
N PHE A 35 -7.40 0.26 21.74
CA PHE A 35 -7.44 -0.22 23.12
C PHE A 35 -6.16 0.07 23.93
N GLY A 36 -5.23 0.86 23.39
CA GLY A 36 -3.95 1.17 24.05
C GLY A 36 -3.05 -0.05 24.27
N LEU A 37 -3.27 -1.13 23.51
CA LEU A 37 -2.43 -2.32 23.49
C LEU A 37 -1.22 -2.09 22.58
N LYS A 38 -0.16 -2.90 22.77
CA LYS A 38 1.01 -2.86 21.90
C LYS A 38 0.64 -3.27 20.48
N GLU A 39 0.98 -2.46 19.48
CA GLU A 39 0.82 -2.82 18.07
C GLU A 39 1.62 -4.08 17.72
N SER A 40 1.02 -4.96 16.92
CA SER A 40 1.61 -6.20 16.42
C SER A 40 1.40 -6.27 14.91
N PRO A 41 2.05 -5.41 14.11
CA PRO A 41 1.79 -5.31 12.67
C PRO A 41 2.05 -6.63 11.95
N CYS A 42 1.09 -7.03 11.13
CA CYS A 42 1.15 -8.30 10.40
C CYS A 42 1.83 -8.17 9.02
N PHE A 43 1.72 -6.99 8.40
CA PHE A 43 2.18 -6.74 7.04
C PHE A 43 3.02 -5.46 6.94
N SER A 44 3.93 -5.49 5.98
CA SER A 44 4.64 -4.35 5.44
C SER A 44 4.07 -4.10 4.05
N VAL A 45 3.53 -2.91 3.81
CA VAL A 45 2.78 -2.61 2.59
C VAL A 45 3.42 -1.42 1.91
N GLU A 46 3.59 -1.52 0.60
CA GLU A 46 4.10 -0.44 -0.24
C GLU A 46 3.29 -0.31 -1.52
N ILE A 47 3.32 0.90 -2.08
CA ILE A 47 2.73 1.23 -3.38
C ILE A 47 3.90 1.53 -4.31
N VAL A 48 3.95 0.88 -5.47
CA VAL A 48 5.02 1.07 -6.47
C VAL A 48 4.43 1.36 -7.84
N ASN A 49 5.21 1.98 -8.70
CA ASN A 49 4.89 2.12 -10.12
C ASN A 49 6.19 2.03 -10.96
N SER A 50 6.13 2.32 -12.25
CA SER A 50 7.28 2.19 -13.15
C SER A 50 8.28 3.35 -13.12
N ASP A 51 7.88 4.54 -12.67
CA ASP A 51 8.65 5.76 -12.94
C ASP A 51 8.68 6.80 -11.81
N LEU A 52 8.18 6.43 -10.62
CA LEU A 52 8.06 7.29 -9.44
C LEU A 52 7.16 8.52 -9.62
N LYS A 53 6.49 8.67 -10.77
CA LYS A 53 5.52 9.76 -10.96
C LYS A 53 4.23 9.49 -10.19
N PRO A 54 3.47 10.54 -9.83
CA PRO A 54 2.21 10.35 -9.15
C PRO A 54 1.20 9.60 -10.02
N ILE A 55 0.62 8.52 -9.48
CA ILE A 55 -0.40 7.69 -10.10
C ILE A 55 -1.68 8.50 -10.19
N GLN A 56 -2.17 8.75 -11.41
CA GLN A 56 -3.39 9.51 -11.63
C GLN A 56 -4.61 8.60 -11.56
N CYS A 57 -5.30 8.62 -10.42
CA CYS A 57 -6.50 7.83 -10.19
C CYS A 57 -7.75 8.53 -10.76
N THR A 58 -8.85 7.78 -10.86
CA THR A 58 -10.16 8.34 -11.20
C THR A 58 -10.55 9.47 -10.24
N GLY A 59 -11.13 10.56 -10.76
CA GLY A 59 -11.62 11.67 -9.93
C GLY A 59 -10.54 12.67 -9.50
N ALA A 60 -9.45 12.78 -10.28
CA ALA A 60 -8.32 13.70 -10.02
C ALA A 60 -7.62 13.46 -8.67
N LEU A 61 -7.76 12.26 -8.11
CA LEU A 61 -6.94 11.81 -6.99
C LEU A 61 -5.56 11.39 -7.52
N SER A 62 -4.51 11.83 -6.83
CA SER A 62 -3.13 11.52 -7.17
C SER A 62 -2.45 10.83 -5.99
N ILE A 63 -1.81 9.69 -6.24
CA ILE A 63 -1.09 8.92 -5.22
C ILE A 63 0.39 8.86 -5.57
N LEU A 64 1.26 9.28 -4.65
CA LEU A 64 2.70 9.16 -4.84
C LEU A 64 3.14 7.73 -4.46
N PRO A 65 3.81 6.98 -5.35
CA PRO A 65 4.39 5.69 -5.02
C PRO A 65 5.56 5.84 -4.03
N HIS A 66 5.86 4.79 -3.28
CA HIS A 66 6.96 4.73 -2.33
C HIS A 66 8.31 4.55 -3.05
N ARG A 67 8.33 3.74 -4.10
CA ARG A 67 9.51 3.43 -4.93
C ARG A 67 9.11 2.91 -6.31
N THR A 68 10.06 2.79 -7.23
CA THR A 68 9.81 2.13 -8.51
C THR A 68 9.77 0.60 -8.37
N LEU A 69 9.10 -0.08 -9.30
CA LEU A 69 8.92 -1.54 -9.30
C LEU A 69 10.25 -2.31 -9.38
N ASP A 70 11.27 -1.76 -10.03
CA ASP A 70 12.61 -2.35 -10.14
C ASP A 70 13.43 -2.23 -8.84
N GLN A 71 12.98 -1.40 -7.89
CA GLN A 71 13.57 -1.27 -6.57
C GLN A 71 12.97 -2.25 -5.56
N VAL A 72 12.02 -3.10 -5.95
CA VAL A 72 11.41 -4.12 -5.07
C VAL A 72 12.23 -5.41 -5.12
N ASP A 73 12.97 -5.69 -4.04
CA ASP A 73 13.83 -6.88 -3.95
C ASP A 73 13.04 -8.18 -3.75
N CYS A 74 12.00 -8.16 -2.90
CA CYS A 74 11.15 -9.30 -2.60
C CYS A 74 9.75 -8.86 -2.15
N THR A 75 8.74 -9.67 -2.46
CA THR A 75 7.36 -9.46 -2.01
C THR A 75 6.62 -10.79 -1.92
N ASP A 76 5.76 -10.95 -0.91
CA ASP A 76 4.99 -12.18 -0.68
C ASP A 76 3.64 -12.16 -1.42
N LEU A 77 3.15 -10.96 -1.75
CA LEU A 77 1.89 -10.74 -2.47
C LEU A 77 1.97 -9.46 -3.31
N ILE A 78 1.52 -9.56 -4.57
CA ILE A 78 1.35 -8.42 -5.47
C ILE A 78 -0.14 -8.24 -5.76
N LEU A 79 -0.62 -7.00 -5.71
CA LEU A 79 -1.96 -6.58 -6.09
C LEU A 79 -1.93 -5.58 -7.23
#